data_AF-A0A168MG39-F1
#
_entry.id   AF-A0A168MG39-F1
#
_cell.length_a   1.000
_cell.length_b   1.000
_cell.length_c   1.000
_cell.angle_alpha   90.00
_cell.angle_beta   90.00
_cell.angle_gamma   90.00
#
_symmetry.space_group_name_H-M   'P 1'
#
loop_
_entity.id
_entity.type
_entity.pdbx_description
1 polymer ?
#
loop_
_entity_poly.entity_id
_entity_poly.type
_entity_poly.pdbx_seq_one_letter_code
_entity_poly.pdbx_strand_id
1 'polypeptide(L)'
;MAQFQVVLREGIVGGFAGPTVKQVVDIKGDNSGATVMHATLKPESKNDYHTQSGGASIEELSSLLDTLKQQLQDLPTEQPVGSQDIYGQDISLSFFSDDFQWSNGGPEGCSQGESQVQATPEQKEKFKELVNLVKGLGQQYAVTAA
;
A
#
# COMPACT_ATOMS: atom_id res chain seq x y z
N MET A 1 -6.57 -17.29 5.97
CA MET A 1 -7.34 -16.05 5.74
C MET A 1 -8.31 -16.35 4.60
N ALA A 2 -9.62 -16.18 4.77
CA ALA A 2 -10.54 -16.65 3.72
C ALA A 2 -10.42 -15.78 2.46
N GLN A 3 -10.25 -14.46 2.59
CA GLN A 3 -9.86 -13.53 1.53
C GLN A 3 -9.02 -12.38 2.08
N PHE A 4 -8.12 -11.84 1.26
CA PHE A 4 -7.36 -10.65 1.62
C PHE A 4 -7.00 -9.78 0.41
N GLN A 5 -6.73 -8.51 0.67
CA GLN A 5 -6.16 -7.58 -0.28
C GLN A 5 -5.18 -6.62 0.41
N VAL A 6 -4.03 -6.42 -0.21
CA VAL A 6 -3.04 -5.41 0.18
C VAL A 6 -2.83 -4.48 -1.00
N VAL A 7 -3.05 -3.17 -0.79
CA VAL A 7 -2.85 -2.15 -1.82
C VAL A 7 -1.87 -1.11 -1.31
N LEU A 8 -0.79 -0.89 -2.06
CA LEU A 8 0.16 0.19 -1.84
C LEU A 8 0.14 1.11 -3.05
N ARG A 9 0.07 2.42 -2.81
CA ARG A 9 0.19 3.45 -3.84
C ARG A 9 1.23 4.49 -3.42
N GLU A 10 2.18 4.77 -4.28
CA GLU A 10 3.16 5.86 -4.09
C GLU A 10 2.81 7.04 -4.98
N GLY A 11 3.02 8.27 -4.49
CA GLY A 11 2.68 9.48 -5.22
C GLY A 11 1.25 9.96 -4.94
N ILE A 12 0.81 9.85 -3.70
CA ILE A 12 -0.54 10.23 -3.25
C ILE A 12 -0.63 11.69 -2.80
N VAL A 13 0.48 12.37 -2.56
CA VAL A 13 0.52 13.78 -2.16
C VAL A 13 0.65 14.67 -3.40
N GLY A 14 -0.32 15.56 -3.56
CA GLY A 14 -0.32 16.62 -4.58
C GLY A 14 0.00 18.00 -3.99
N GLY A 15 -0.07 19.01 -4.85
CA GLY A 15 -0.01 20.43 -4.49
C GLY A 15 -1.06 21.21 -5.29
N PHE A 16 -0.63 22.23 -6.04
CA PHE A 16 -1.54 22.91 -6.99
C PHE A 16 -2.03 21.96 -8.09
N ALA A 17 -1.16 21.08 -8.57
CA ALA A 17 -1.55 19.94 -9.39
C ALA A 17 -1.87 18.76 -8.48
N GLY A 18 -2.88 17.97 -8.86
CA GLY A 18 -3.24 16.74 -8.14
C GLY A 18 -2.09 15.72 -8.07
N PRO A 19 -2.22 14.70 -7.21
CA PRO A 19 -1.21 13.68 -7.04
C PRO A 19 -0.91 12.94 -8.34
N THR A 20 0.34 12.52 -8.51
CA THR A 20 0.78 11.67 -9.62
C THR A 20 1.27 10.36 -9.05
N VAL A 21 0.45 9.31 -9.19
CA VAL A 21 0.79 7.98 -8.70
C VAL A 21 2.00 7.45 -9.48
N LYS A 22 3.07 7.11 -8.77
CA LYS A 22 4.35 6.66 -9.32
C LYS A 22 4.42 5.14 -9.36
N GLN A 23 3.83 4.48 -8.36
CA GLN A 23 3.91 3.04 -8.20
C GLN A 23 2.64 2.51 -7.55
N VAL A 24 2.18 1.33 -7.98
CA VAL A 24 1.09 0.58 -7.37
C VAL A 24 1.52 -0.86 -7.17
N VAL A 25 1.30 -1.39 -5.97
CA VAL A 25 1.37 -2.83 -5.70
C VAL A 25 -0.01 -3.26 -5.20
N ASP A 26 -0.61 -4.25 -5.87
CA ASP A 26 -1.90 -4.83 -5.48
C ASP A 26 -1.74 -6.34 -5.34
N ILE A 27 -1.91 -6.85 -4.13
CA ILE A 27 -1.84 -8.27 -3.80
C ILE A 27 -3.23 -8.69 -3.37
N LYS A 28 -3.87 -9.58 -4.13
CA LYS A 28 -5.20 -10.08 -3.83
C LYS A 28 -5.20 -11.59 -3.85
N GLY A 29 -5.77 -12.21 -2.81
CA GLY A 29 -5.76 -13.66 -2.70
C GLY A 29 -6.71 -14.23 -1.66
N ASP A 30 -6.61 -15.54 -1.52
CA ASP A 30 -7.34 -16.36 -0.56
C ASP A 30 -6.47 -17.55 -0.13
N ASN A 31 -7.07 -18.57 0.48
CA ASN A 31 -6.35 -19.78 0.90
C ASN A 31 -5.81 -20.64 -0.26
N SER A 32 -6.14 -20.35 -1.52
CA SER A 32 -5.66 -21.06 -2.70
C SER A 32 -4.43 -20.41 -3.36
N GLY A 33 -4.14 -19.15 -3.03
CA GLY A 33 -3.03 -18.38 -3.58
C GLY A 33 -3.37 -16.90 -3.72
N ALA A 34 -2.47 -16.17 -4.37
CA ALA A 34 -2.65 -14.74 -4.62
C ALA A 34 -2.19 -14.34 -6.03
N THR A 35 -2.83 -13.30 -6.57
CA THR A 35 -2.33 -12.53 -7.69
C THR A 35 -1.60 -11.30 -7.15
N VAL A 36 -0.42 -11.04 -7.70
CA VAL A 36 0.40 -9.87 -7.38
C VAL A 36 0.54 -9.04 -8.63
N MET A 37 0.04 -7.80 -8.60
CA MET A 37 0.24 -6.81 -9.65
C MET A 37 1.21 -5.74 -9.14
N HIS A 38 2.15 -5.37 -9.99
CA HIS A 38 3.07 -4.26 -9.76
C HIS A 38 3.08 -3.35 -10.99
N ALA A 39 2.69 -2.10 -10.80
CA ALA A 39 2.68 -1.08 -11.84
C ALA A 39 3.60 0.08 -11.46
N THR A 40 4.45 0.52 -12.38
CA THR A 40 5.36 1.66 -12.20
C THR A 40 5.17 2.64 -13.35
N LEU A 41 5.02 3.92 -13.03
CA LEU A 41 4.85 4.98 -14.02
C LEU A 41 6.08 5.03 -14.94
N LYS A 42 5.86 5.05 -16.27
CA LYS A 42 6.95 5.12 -17.23
C LYS A 42 7.64 6.50 -17.12
N PRO A 43 8.99 6.56 -17.25
CA PRO A 43 9.68 7.84 -17.37
C PRO A 43 9.04 8.65 -18.50
N GLU A 44 8.74 9.93 -18.25
CA GLU A 44 8.11 10.88 -19.20
C GLU A 44 6.60 10.76 -19.41
N SER A 45 5.90 9.80 -18.78
CA SER A 45 4.44 9.74 -18.81
C SER A 45 3.78 10.36 -17.58
N LYS A 46 2.50 10.74 -17.71
CA LYS A 46 1.63 11.17 -16.60
C LYS A 46 0.57 10.13 -16.23
N ASN A 47 0.38 9.10 -17.05
CA ASN A 47 -0.70 8.12 -16.90
C ASN A 47 -0.42 6.75 -17.55
N ASP A 48 0.79 6.50 -18.06
CA ASP A 48 1.17 5.23 -18.68
C ASP A 48 2.16 4.49 -17.79
N TYR A 49 1.85 3.23 -17.49
CA TYR A 49 2.55 2.42 -16.49
C TYR A 49 3.14 1.17 -17.15
N HIS A 50 4.35 0.81 -16.73
CA HIS A 50 4.85 -0.55 -16.91
C HIS A 50 4.18 -1.43 -15.86
N THR A 51 3.31 -2.34 -16.29
CA THR A 51 2.56 -3.23 -15.40
C THR A 51 3.03 -4.66 -15.58
N GLN A 52 3.34 -5.31 -14.47
CA GLN A 52 3.64 -6.73 -14.39
C GLN A 52 2.66 -7.39 -13.43
N SER A 53 2.39 -8.66 -13.66
CA SER A 53 1.48 -9.43 -12.80
C SER A 53 1.92 -10.88 -12.77
N GLY A 54 1.84 -11.50 -11.60
CA GLY A 54 2.19 -12.90 -11.41
C GLY A 54 1.37 -13.54 -10.28
N GLY A 55 1.63 -14.81 -10.04
CA GLY A 55 1.01 -15.57 -8.97
C GLY A 55 2.00 -15.83 -7.82
N ALA A 56 1.48 -15.94 -6.61
CA ALA A 56 2.20 -16.40 -5.43
C ALA A 56 1.38 -17.45 -4.69
N SER A 57 2.04 -18.48 -4.16
CA SER A 57 1.36 -19.45 -3.31
C SER A 57 1.06 -18.84 -1.93
N ILE A 58 -0.01 -19.31 -1.29
CA ILE A 58 -0.35 -18.82 0.05
C ILE A 58 0.73 -19.20 1.08
N GLU A 59 1.41 -20.32 0.89
CA GLU A 59 2.49 -20.78 1.76
C GLU A 59 3.63 -19.76 1.80
N GLU A 60 3.98 -19.20 0.65
CA GLU A 60 5.00 -18.14 0.51
C GLU A 60 4.59 -16.81 1.14
N LEU A 61 3.31 -16.44 1.05
CA LEU A 61 2.84 -15.14 1.53
C LEU A 61 2.38 -15.13 2.99
N SER A 62 1.95 -16.28 3.51
CA SER A 62 1.25 -16.39 4.81
C SER A 62 1.97 -15.70 5.96
N SER A 63 3.27 -15.96 6.12
CA SER A 63 4.07 -15.39 7.20
C SER A 63 4.27 -13.87 7.06
N LEU A 64 4.37 -13.38 5.81
CA LEU A 64 4.55 -11.97 5.51
C LEU A 64 3.25 -11.18 5.70
N LEU A 65 2.11 -11.76 5.31
CA LEU A 65 0.79 -11.18 5.53
C LEU A 65 0.40 -11.15 7.01
N ASP A 66 0.74 -12.19 7.77
CA ASP A 66 0.54 -12.20 9.22
C ASP A 66 1.40 -11.14 9.91
N THR A 67 2.69 -11.04 9.52
CA THR A 67 3.58 -9.97 9.99
C THR A 67 3.00 -8.59 9.67
N LEU A 68 2.54 -8.38 8.43
CA LEU A 68 1.95 -7.11 8.02
C LEU A 68 0.72 -6.77 8.87
N LYS A 69 -0.22 -7.71 9.04
CA LYS A 69 -1.41 -7.54 9.88
C LYS A 69 -1.05 -7.20 11.34
N GLN A 70 -0.17 -8.00 11.95
CA GLN A 70 0.26 -7.79 13.34
C GLN A 70 0.95 -6.44 13.52
N GLN A 71 1.76 -6.00 12.57
CA GLN A 71 2.44 -4.71 12.67
C GLN A 71 1.49 -3.54 12.42
N LEU A 72 0.55 -3.65 11.49
CA LEU A 72 -0.42 -2.60 11.15
C LEU A 72 -1.42 -2.36 12.28
N GLN A 73 -1.80 -3.36 13.07
CA GLN A 73 -2.76 -3.18 14.17
C GLN A 73 -2.30 -2.18 15.24
N ASP A 74 -0.98 -1.98 15.38
CA ASP A 74 -0.36 -1.05 16.33
C ASP A 74 -0.13 0.34 15.74
N LEU A 75 -0.39 0.51 14.44
CA LEU A 75 -0.15 1.75 13.72
C LEU A 75 -1.44 2.59 13.63
N PRO A 76 -1.40 3.89 13.98
CA PRO A 76 -2.56 4.75 13.90
C PRO A 76 -2.98 4.97 12.44
N THR A 77 -4.25 5.30 12.23
CA THR A 77 -4.75 5.83 10.96
C THR A 77 -5.15 7.30 11.13
N GLU A 78 -5.21 8.02 10.02
CA GLU A 78 -5.61 9.41 10.00
C GLU A 78 -7.08 9.59 10.39
N GLN A 79 -7.39 10.65 11.12
CA GLN A 79 -8.75 11.01 11.49
C GLN A 79 -9.01 12.50 11.25
N PRO A 80 -9.96 12.88 10.38
CA PRO A 80 -10.80 12.01 9.54
C PRO A 80 -10.00 11.17 8.53
N VAL A 81 -10.58 10.07 8.06
CA VAL A 81 -9.97 9.22 7.01
C VAL A 81 -9.68 10.06 5.77
N GLY A 82 -8.51 9.89 5.17
CA GLY A 82 -8.08 10.68 4.01
C GLY A 82 -7.83 12.16 4.30
N SER A 83 -7.61 12.56 5.56
CA SER A 83 -7.32 13.95 5.89
C SER A 83 -5.86 14.33 5.63
N GLN A 84 -4.92 13.48 6.02
CA GLN A 84 -3.49 13.78 6.03
C GLN A 84 -2.65 12.51 5.81
N ASP A 85 -1.54 12.62 5.08
CA ASP A 85 -0.45 11.64 5.14
C ASP A 85 0.30 11.81 6.48
N ILE A 86 -0.22 11.18 7.54
CA ILE A 86 0.36 11.26 8.89
C ILE A 86 1.74 10.60 8.99
N TYR A 87 2.10 9.78 8.01
CA TYR A 87 3.40 9.12 7.93
C TYR A 87 4.44 9.94 7.16
N GLY A 88 3.99 10.85 6.28
CA GLY A 88 4.83 11.78 5.53
C GLY A 88 5.71 11.08 4.50
N GLN A 89 5.24 9.96 3.94
CA GLN A 89 6.01 9.14 3.00
C GLN A 89 5.56 9.26 1.55
N ASP A 90 4.49 10.01 1.24
CA ASP A 90 3.88 10.02 -0.09
C ASP A 90 3.38 8.61 -0.49
N ILE A 91 2.93 7.83 0.50
CA ILE A 91 2.45 6.45 0.35
C ILE A 91 1.07 6.28 0.96
N SER A 92 0.14 5.69 0.22
CA SER A 92 -1.03 5.01 0.79
C SER A 92 -0.75 3.53 0.93
N LEU A 93 -1.16 2.95 2.05
CA LEU A 93 -1.16 1.52 2.28
C LEU A 93 -2.52 1.10 2.85
N SER A 94 -3.08 0.04 2.31
CA SER A 94 -4.32 -0.55 2.78
C SER A 94 -4.19 -2.06 2.89
N PHE A 95 -4.74 -2.62 3.96
CA PHE A 95 -4.84 -4.04 4.20
C PHE A 95 -6.28 -4.37 4.57
N PHE A 96 -6.87 -5.30 3.84
CA PHE A 96 -8.21 -5.79 4.11
C PHE A 96 -8.19 -7.32 4.16
N SER A 97 -8.76 -7.89 5.22
CA SER A 97 -9.12 -9.30 5.33
C SER A 97 -10.49 -9.42 5.98
N ASP A 98 -11.01 -10.65 6.08
CA ASP A 98 -12.33 -10.92 6.67
C ASP A 98 -12.52 -10.33 8.08
N ASP A 99 -11.44 -10.32 8.89
CA ASP A 99 -11.47 -9.96 10.29
C ASP A 99 -10.65 -8.70 10.64
N PHE A 100 -10.00 -8.08 9.66
CA PHE A 100 -9.12 -6.94 9.88
C PHE A 100 -9.15 -5.97 8.71
N GLN A 101 -9.29 -4.69 9.02
CA GLN A 101 -9.23 -3.61 8.04
C GLN A 101 -8.34 -2.50 8.57
N TRP A 102 -7.38 -2.09 7.75
CA TRP A 102 -6.49 -0.99 8.05
C TRP A 102 -6.22 -0.24 6.77
N SER A 103 -6.30 1.08 6.80
CA SER A 103 -6.03 1.91 5.62
C SER A 103 -5.53 3.28 6.06
N ASN A 104 -4.46 3.71 5.41
CA ASN A 104 -3.95 5.08 5.43
C ASN A 104 -3.79 5.54 3.99
N GLY A 105 -4.48 6.63 3.65
CA GLY A 105 -4.64 7.08 2.26
C GLY A 105 -4.13 8.49 2.00
N GLY A 106 -4.00 9.31 3.04
CA GLY A 106 -3.75 10.73 2.89
C GLY A 106 -4.85 11.47 2.08
N PRO A 107 -4.70 12.78 1.86
CA PRO A 107 -5.70 13.55 1.14
C PRO A 107 -5.72 13.22 -0.35
N GLU A 108 -6.86 12.70 -0.82
CA GLU A 108 -7.13 12.57 -2.25
C GLU A 108 -7.64 13.92 -2.80
N GLY A 109 -6.92 14.49 -3.78
CA GLY A 109 -7.32 15.75 -4.44
C GLY A 109 -6.82 17.02 -3.74
N CYS A 110 -7.51 18.16 -3.95
CA CYS A 110 -7.08 19.46 -3.44
C CYS A 110 -7.42 19.72 -1.96
N SER A 111 -8.12 18.79 -1.30
CA SER A 111 -8.51 18.95 0.10
C SER A 111 -7.36 18.53 1.01
N GLN A 112 -6.56 19.47 1.48
CA GLN A 112 -5.60 19.21 2.56
C GLN A 112 -6.29 19.46 3.90
N GLY A 113 -6.61 18.38 4.61
CA GLY A 113 -7.06 18.42 5.99
C GLY A 113 -5.88 18.18 6.94
N GLU A 114 -6.10 18.44 8.22
CA GLU A 114 -5.20 17.98 9.28
C GLU A 114 -5.84 16.81 10.01
N SER A 115 -5.03 15.79 10.28
CA SER A 115 -5.47 14.67 11.10
C SER A 115 -5.36 15.02 12.59
N GLN A 116 -6.40 14.66 13.35
CA GLN A 116 -6.40 14.71 14.81
C GLN A 116 -5.44 13.69 15.43
N VAL A 117 -5.01 12.71 14.64
CA VAL A 117 -4.06 11.67 15.01
C VAL A 117 -2.75 11.88 14.26
N GLN A 118 -1.62 11.76 14.95
CA GLN A 118 -0.28 11.90 14.36
C GLN A 118 0.55 10.68 14.70
N ALA A 119 1.30 10.16 13.72
CA ALA A 119 2.23 9.06 13.94
C ALA A 119 3.51 9.55 14.65
N THR A 120 4.01 8.77 15.61
CA THR A 120 5.31 9.02 16.24
C THR A 120 6.47 8.71 15.29
N PRO A 121 7.70 9.21 15.53
CA PRO A 121 8.86 8.87 14.71
C PRO A 121 9.09 7.36 14.56
N GLU A 122 8.95 6.61 15.64
CA GLU A 122 9.07 5.15 15.67
C GLU A 122 7.99 4.46 14.82
N GLN A 123 6.75 4.97 14.86
CA GLN A 123 5.66 4.47 14.01
C GLN A 123 5.91 4.77 12.52
N LYS A 124 6.53 5.92 12.21
CA LYS A 124 6.92 6.27 10.82
C LYS A 124 8.00 5.36 10.27
N GLU A 125 9.00 5.03 11.08
CA GLU A 125 10.03 4.06 10.71
C GLU A 125 9.41 2.67 10.48
N LYS A 126 8.56 2.20 11.40
CA LYS A 126 7.84 0.93 11.24
C LYS A 126 6.98 0.91 9.98
N PHE A 127 6.24 1.98 9.70
CA PHE A 127 5.47 2.11 8.45
C PHE A 127 6.36 2.02 7.21
N LYS A 128 7.54 2.67 7.23
CA LYS A 128 8.52 2.60 6.13
C LYS A 128 8.98 1.16 5.86
N GLU A 129 9.23 0.38 6.91
CA GLU A 129 9.63 -1.02 6.79
C GLU A 129 8.52 -1.87 6.16
N LEU A 130 7.26 -1.66 6.56
CA LEU A 130 6.10 -2.36 5.98
C LEU A 130 5.89 -1.98 4.50
N VAL A 131 6.05 -0.70 4.16
CA VAL A 131 6.03 -0.21 2.77
C VAL A 131 7.09 -0.92 1.94
N ASN A 132 8.32 -1.01 2.43
CA ASN A 132 9.40 -1.69 1.73
C ASN A 132 9.14 -3.20 1.56
N LEU A 133 8.55 -3.84 2.57
CA LEU A 133 8.15 -5.24 2.51
C LEU A 133 7.11 -5.47 1.40
N VAL A 134 6.06 -4.65 1.33
CA VAL A 134 5.03 -4.78 0.28
C VAL A 134 5.59 -4.46 -1.11
N LYS A 135 6.46 -3.45 -1.24
CA LYS A 135 7.17 -3.17 -2.49
C LYS A 135 8.05 -4.35 -2.94
N GLY A 136 8.77 -4.97 -2.01
CA GLY A 136 9.59 -6.15 -2.26
C GLY A 136 8.76 -7.33 -2.75
N LEU A 137 7.60 -7.59 -2.13
CA LEU A 137 6.64 -8.59 -2.59
C LEU A 137 6.18 -8.32 -4.02
N GLY A 138 5.81 -7.07 -4.33
CA GLY A 138 5.45 -6.65 -5.68
C GLY A 138 6.54 -6.94 -6.70
N GLN A 139 7.80 -6.62 -6.40
CA GLN A 139 8.94 -6.89 -7.29
C GLN A 139 9.24 -8.37 -7.45
N GLN A 140 9.14 -9.15 -6.37
CA GLN A 140 9.48 -10.57 -6.37
C GLN A 140 8.45 -11.40 -7.15
N TYR A 141 7.16 -11.10 -6.96
CA TYR A 141 6.07 -11.95 -7.46
C TYR A 141 5.36 -11.41 -8.70
N ALA A 142 5.52 -10.12 -9.05
CA ALA A 142 5.09 -9.62 -10.34
C ALA A 142 6.10 -9.95 -11.44
N VAL A 143 6.26 -11.24 -11.73
CA VAL A 143 6.99 -11.72 -12.91
C VAL A 143 6.05 -11.71 -14.10
N THR A 144 6.45 -11.02 -15.17
CA THR A 144 5.69 -10.78 -16.40
C THR A 144 4.73 -11.93 -16.75
N ALA A 145 3.42 -11.67 -16.67
CA ALA A 145 2.42 -12.54 -17.27
C ALA A 145 2.73 -12.62 -18.78
N ALA A 146 3.03 -13.84 -19.24
CA ALA A 146 3.20 -14.15 -20.66
C ALA A 146 1.91 -13.90 -21.45
#